data_AF-A0A3A4R4J7-F1
#
_entry.id   AF-A0A3A4R4J7-F1
#
_cell.length_a   1.000
_cell.length_b   1.000
_cell.length_c   1.000
_cell.angle_alpha   90.00
_cell.angle_beta   90.00
_cell.angle_gamma   90.00
#
_symmetry.space_group_name_H-M   'P 1'
#
loop_
_entity.id
_entity.type
_entity.pdbx_description
1 polymer ?
#
loop_
_entity_poly.entity_id
_entity_poly.type
_entity_poly.pdbx_seq_one_letter_code
_entity_poly.pdbx_strand_id
1 'polypeptide(L)'
;MKRTFLILIFAFIAMRVWFNAAQAETGTQSLLFFYSPDCTQCDYVIERIIPEIKSRYGDTVSIVQYNIEEMDSYVYFTSLEDAYGAAGNDFPAFFINGAFLSGKSDIQNHIFTLIDSALAADTVHALSENDNTTDKIGTVAKQLSLAAIVSGGLLDGINPCVFTVVLFFISYLAYLKTDRQNILISGLFFIGGCFTAYYLLGLGLYEFLGILSYMKTIRRVITVVIIGSVGLLSILNFRDAYLVYRGRKMRLKLDTSQIQKMHGIIKKFSVQKYAVPLSFVIGALVSLIEFPCTGQIYVPIILLIQNNMKSGYWYLLLYNIFFILPLAGVFCVIYAGLDISKLYAKNVFAVKLLLGLFFLVFLLLYLALQ
;
A
#
# COMPACT_ATOMS: atom_id res chain seq x y z
N MET A 1 -17.92 -48.16 -58.87
CA MET A 1 -18.09 -46.94 -58.03
C MET A 1 -18.39 -47.23 -56.56
N LYS A 2 -19.27 -48.17 -56.18
CA LYS A 2 -19.60 -48.42 -54.75
C LYS A 2 -18.45 -48.98 -53.90
N ARG A 3 -17.59 -49.86 -54.43
CA ARG A 3 -16.46 -50.45 -53.67
C ARG A 3 -15.31 -49.47 -53.41
N THR A 4 -14.94 -48.65 -54.40
CA THR A 4 -13.89 -47.62 -54.27
C THR A 4 -14.29 -46.52 -53.30
N PHE A 5 -15.57 -46.15 -53.25
CA PHE A 5 -16.09 -45.17 -52.29
C PHE A 5 -16.05 -45.68 -50.84
N LEU A 6 -16.36 -46.97 -50.62
CA LEU A 6 -16.28 -47.59 -49.30
C LEU A 6 -14.84 -47.68 -48.76
N ILE A 7 -13.86 -47.94 -49.64
CA ILE A 7 -12.44 -47.99 -49.26
C ILE A 7 -11.92 -46.60 -48.88
N LEU A 8 -12.33 -45.55 -49.61
CA LEU A 8 -11.94 -44.17 -49.29
C LEU A 8 -12.56 -43.68 -47.98
N ILE A 9 -13.81 -44.06 -47.68
CA ILE A 9 -14.45 -43.77 -46.39
C ILE A 9 -13.72 -44.49 -45.26
N PHE A 10 -13.40 -45.77 -45.43
CA PHE A 10 -12.69 -46.53 -44.40
C PHE A 10 -11.27 -46.00 -44.16
N ALA A 11 -10.57 -45.60 -45.23
CA ALA A 11 -9.26 -44.95 -45.13
C ALA A 11 -9.36 -43.57 -44.45
N PHE A 12 -10.41 -42.80 -44.71
CA PHE A 12 -10.65 -41.51 -44.06
C PHE A 12 -10.99 -41.67 -42.57
N ILE A 13 -11.78 -42.68 -42.21
CA ILE A 13 -12.10 -43.01 -40.82
C ILE A 13 -10.84 -43.53 -40.10
N ALA A 14 -10.08 -44.43 -40.72
CA ALA A 14 -8.83 -44.93 -40.14
C ALA A 14 -7.80 -43.81 -39.97
N MET A 15 -7.69 -42.89 -40.94
CA MET A 15 -6.84 -41.70 -40.85
C MET A 15 -7.32 -40.74 -39.75
N ARG A 16 -8.64 -40.54 -39.58
CA ARG A 16 -9.20 -39.75 -38.48
C ARG A 16 -8.94 -40.38 -37.12
N VAL A 17 -9.04 -41.71 -37.00
CA VAL A 17 -8.76 -42.46 -35.77
C VAL A 17 -7.27 -42.40 -35.43
N TRP A 18 -6.38 -42.52 -36.42
CA TRP A 18 -4.94 -42.34 -36.24
C TRP A 18 -4.56 -40.89 -35.88
N PHE A 19 -5.21 -39.91 -36.49
CA PHE A 19 -4.97 -38.49 -36.21
C PHE A 19 -5.43 -38.09 -34.80
N ASN A 20 -6.54 -38.67 -34.32
CA ASN A 20 -7.00 -38.48 -32.93
C ASN A 20 -6.09 -39.20 -31.92
N ALA A 21 -5.53 -40.36 -32.27
CA ALA A 21 -4.57 -41.06 -31.39
C ALA A 21 -3.22 -40.33 -31.27
N ALA A 22 -2.86 -39.49 -32.25
CA ALA A 22 -1.63 -38.69 -32.24
C ALA A 22 -1.77 -37.35 -31.48
N GLN A 23 -2.96 -36.98 -31.02
CA GLN A 23 -3.23 -35.79 -30.18
C GLN A 23 -3.50 -36.16 -28.72
N ALA A 24 -2.82 -37.18 -28.19
CA ALA A 24 -2.61 -37.25 -26.75
C ALA A 24 -1.60 -36.15 -26.38
N GLU A 25 -2.11 -34.97 -26.02
CA GLU A 25 -1.30 -33.95 -25.36
C GLU A 25 -0.75 -34.58 -24.07
N THR A 26 0.56 -34.86 -24.05
CA THR A 26 1.29 -35.11 -22.81
C THR A 26 1.21 -33.83 -21.99
N GLY A 27 0.19 -33.70 -21.15
CA GLY A 27 -0.08 -32.48 -20.42
C GLY A 27 1.04 -32.18 -19.44
N THR A 28 1.65 -31.01 -19.58
CA THR A 28 2.61 -30.48 -18.61
C THR A 28 1.90 -30.24 -17.28
N GLN A 29 2.37 -30.86 -16.20
CA GLN A 29 1.81 -30.63 -14.86
C GLN A 29 2.24 -29.25 -14.35
N SER A 30 1.29 -28.43 -13.91
CA SER A 30 1.54 -27.09 -13.38
C SER A 30 1.66 -27.11 -11.85
N LEU A 31 2.77 -26.60 -11.34
CA LEU A 31 3.04 -26.38 -9.92
C LEU A 31 2.87 -24.89 -9.64
N LEU A 32 1.97 -24.54 -8.72
CA LEU A 32 1.85 -23.17 -8.26
C LEU A 32 2.76 -22.98 -7.05
N PHE A 33 3.69 -22.03 -7.14
CA PHE A 33 4.65 -21.70 -6.09
C PHE A 33 4.36 -20.31 -5.53
N PHE A 34 4.07 -20.22 -4.24
CA PHE A 34 3.79 -18.97 -3.55
C PHE A 34 4.96 -18.60 -2.63
N TYR A 35 5.47 -17.38 -2.78
CA TYR A 35 6.64 -16.90 -2.03
C TYR A 35 6.52 -15.42 -1.66
N SER A 36 7.28 -14.97 -0.65
CA SER A 36 7.56 -13.54 -0.42
C SER A 36 9.04 -13.26 -0.71
N PRO A 37 9.36 -12.10 -1.33
CA PRO A 37 10.73 -11.58 -1.48
C PRO A 37 11.58 -11.57 -0.20
N ASP A 38 10.95 -11.50 0.97
CA ASP A 38 11.63 -11.35 2.28
C ASP A 38 11.79 -12.64 3.06
N CYS A 39 11.25 -13.72 2.51
CA CYS A 39 11.24 -15.03 3.11
C CYS A 39 12.58 -15.76 2.85
N THR A 40 13.43 -15.83 3.88
CA THR A 40 14.72 -16.56 3.82
C THR A 40 14.55 -18.05 3.53
N GLN A 41 13.41 -18.64 3.90
CA GLN A 41 13.07 -20.02 3.56
C GLN A 41 12.71 -20.18 2.08
N CYS A 42 12.16 -19.14 1.46
CA CYS A 42 11.79 -19.10 0.05
C CYS A 42 13.03 -19.01 -0.84
N ASP A 43 14.06 -18.26 -0.41
CA ASP A 43 15.36 -18.21 -1.08
C ASP A 43 15.96 -19.64 -1.24
N TYR A 44 15.84 -20.50 -0.21
CA TYR A 44 16.28 -21.90 -0.30
C TYR A 44 15.55 -22.69 -1.39
N VAL A 45 14.22 -22.54 -1.48
CA VAL A 45 13.42 -23.24 -2.48
C VAL A 45 13.75 -22.73 -3.89
N ILE A 46 13.88 -21.42 -4.07
CA ILE A 46 14.19 -20.78 -5.35
C ILE A 46 15.59 -21.16 -5.84
N GLU A 47 16.58 -21.19 -4.95
CA GLU A 47 17.97 -21.44 -5.32
C GLU A 47 18.35 -22.92 -5.40
N ARG A 48 17.64 -23.81 -4.70
CA ARG A 48 17.98 -25.24 -4.62
C ARG A 48 16.91 -26.14 -5.20
N ILE A 49 15.67 -26.02 -4.73
CA ILE A 49 14.60 -26.97 -5.07
C ILE A 49 14.07 -26.74 -6.49
N ILE A 50 13.81 -25.50 -6.90
CA ILE A 50 13.30 -25.20 -8.26
C ILE A 50 14.28 -25.66 -9.35
N PRO A 51 15.60 -25.38 -9.27
CA PRO A 51 16.57 -25.91 -10.22
C PRO A 51 16.62 -27.44 -10.24
N GLU A 52 16.48 -28.09 -9.08
CA GLU A 52 16.47 -29.55 -8.96
C GLU A 52 15.23 -30.16 -9.63
N ILE A 53 14.04 -29.58 -9.43
CA ILE A 53 12.81 -29.98 -10.12
C ILE A 53 12.99 -29.85 -11.64
N LYS A 54 13.52 -28.72 -12.12
CA LYS A 54 13.77 -28.50 -13.55
C LYS A 54 14.78 -29.50 -14.12
N SER A 55 15.83 -29.83 -13.37
CA SER A 55 16.83 -30.81 -13.79
C SER A 55 16.28 -32.23 -13.82
N ARG A 56 15.35 -32.58 -12.94
CA ARG A 56 14.83 -33.95 -12.79
C ARG A 56 13.65 -34.25 -13.72
N TYR A 57 12.75 -33.27 -13.92
CA TYR A 57 11.50 -33.47 -14.65
C TYR A 57 11.45 -32.73 -15.99
N GLY A 58 12.38 -31.81 -16.27
CA GLY A 58 12.44 -31.09 -17.55
C GLY A 58 11.14 -30.37 -17.88
N ASP A 59 10.68 -30.49 -19.13
CA ASP A 59 9.48 -29.80 -19.63
C ASP A 59 8.16 -30.51 -19.28
N THR A 60 8.20 -31.64 -18.56
CA THR A 60 6.99 -32.33 -18.08
C THR A 60 6.33 -31.60 -16.90
N VAL A 61 7.06 -30.68 -16.27
CA VAL A 61 6.63 -29.92 -15.09
C VAL A 61 6.87 -28.43 -15.32
N SER A 62 5.82 -27.62 -15.21
CA SER A 62 5.90 -26.16 -15.28
C SER A 62 5.67 -25.56 -13.91
N ILE A 63 6.52 -24.63 -13.48
CA ILE A 63 6.40 -23.94 -12.18
C ILE A 63 5.95 -22.51 -12.44
N VAL A 64 4.76 -22.16 -11.94
CA VAL A 64 4.20 -20.81 -11.98
C VAL A 64 4.41 -20.17 -10.62
N GLN A 65 5.06 -19.02 -10.57
CA GLN A 65 5.44 -18.35 -9.34
C GLN A 65 4.51 -17.17 -9.05
N TYR A 66 4.07 -17.05 -7.80
CA TYR A 66 3.19 -15.99 -7.30
C TYR A 66 3.84 -15.32 -6.08
N ASN A 67 4.00 -14.00 -6.16
CA ASN A 67 4.53 -13.20 -5.07
C ASN A 67 3.39 -12.80 -4.12
N ILE A 68 3.39 -13.30 -2.89
CA ILE A 68 2.32 -13.04 -1.91
C ILE A 68 2.33 -11.64 -1.31
N GLU A 69 3.34 -10.81 -1.60
CA GLU A 69 3.28 -9.37 -1.33
C GLU A 69 2.36 -8.64 -2.33
N GLU A 70 2.00 -9.29 -3.44
CA GLU A 70 0.96 -8.82 -4.35
C GLU A 70 -0.40 -9.33 -3.88
N MET A 71 -1.37 -8.42 -3.74
CA MET A 71 -2.67 -8.76 -3.16
C MET A 71 -3.44 -9.76 -4.02
N ASP A 72 -3.35 -9.68 -5.35
CA ASP A 72 -4.00 -10.63 -6.26
C ASP A 72 -3.46 -12.06 -6.04
N SER A 73 -2.14 -12.20 -5.90
CA SER A 73 -1.46 -13.46 -5.57
C SER A 73 -1.81 -13.96 -4.17
N TYR A 74 -1.88 -13.08 -3.16
CA TYR A 74 -2.27 -13.43 -1.79
C TYR A 74 -3.72 -13.92 -1.71
N VAL A 75 -4.65 -13.24 -2.39
CA VAL A 75 -6.05 -13.69 -2.40
C VAL A 75 -6.21 -14.96 -3.22
N TYR A 76 -5.44 -15.14 -4.30
CA TYR A 76 -5.41 -16.41 -5.01
C TYR A 76 -4.93 -17.54 -4.10
N PHE A 77 -3.86 -17.31 -3.33
CA PHE A 77 -3.37 -18.25 -2.31
C PHE A 77 -4.47 -18.63 -1.31
N THR A 78 -5.12 -17.66 -0.67
CA THR A 78 -6.17 -17.95 0.33
C THR A 78 -7.37 -18.66 -0.29
N SER A 79 -7.69 -18.38 -1.56
CA SER A 79 -8.77 -19.10 -2.26
C SER A 79 -8.45 -20.57 -2.50
N LEU A 80 -7.18 -20.91 -2.73
CA LEU A 80 -6.73 -22.29 -2.88
C LEU A 80 -6.71 -23.00 -1.51
N GLU A 81 -6.29 -22.32 -0.45
CA GLU A 81 -6.39 -22.83 0.92
C GLU A 81 -7.83 -23.25 1.27
N ASP A 82 -8.79 -22.35 1.03
CA ASP A 82 -10.22 -22.61 1.26
C ASP A 82 -10.73 -23.78 0.40
N ALA A 83 -10.34 -23.83 -0.88
CA ALA A 83 -10.80 -24.86 -1.82
C ALA A 83 -10.26 -26.26 -1.48
N TYR A 84 -9.03 -26.34 -0.99
CA TYR A 84 -8.38 -27.62 -0.63
C TYR A 84 -8.51 -27.96 0.85
N GLY A 85 -9.19 -27.14 1.64
CA GLY A 85 -9.30 -27.33 3.10
C GLY A 85 -7.95 -27.30 3.81
N ALA A 86 -6.98 -26.59 3.21
CA ALA A 86 -5.65 -26.40 3.75
C ALA A 86 -5.63 -25.11 4.59
N ALA A 87 -4.85 -25.09 5.65
CA ALA A 87 -4.61 -23.89 6.44
C ALA A 87 -3.13 -23.83 6.81
N GLY A 88 -2.38 -22.92 6.20
CA GLY A 88 -0.96 -22.75 6.46
C GLY A 88 -0.50 -21.33 6.14
N ASN A 89 -0.09 -20.58 7.16
CA ASN A 89 0.48 -19.23 6.99
C ASN A 89 2.01 -19.25 6.73
N ASP A 90 2.60 -20.42 6.49
CA ASP A 90 4.05 -20.58 6.37
C ASP A 90 4.49 -20.57 4.90
N PHE A 91 5.15 -19.50 4.48
CA PHE A 91 5.82 -19.44 3.18
C PHE A 91 7.25 -20.00 3.27
N PRO A 92 7.76 -20.68 2.23
CA PRO A 92 7.17 -20.90 0.90
C PRO A 92 6.04 -21.95 0.89
N ALA A 93 5.15 -21.86 -0.11
CA ALA A 93 4.07 -22.84 -0.30
C ALA A 93 3.96 -23.34 -1.75
N PHE A 94 3.53 -24.59 -1.92
CA PHE A 94 3.25 -25.21 -3.22
C PHE A 94 1.85 -25.80 -3.27
N PHE A 95 1.19 -25.64 -4.41
CA PHE A 95 -0.03 -26.39 -4.77
C PHE A 95 0.24 -27.25 -6.00
N ILE A 96 -0.06 -28.54 -5.89
CA ILE A 96 0.13 -29.54 -6.97
C ILE A 96 -1.03 -30.52 -6.94
N ASN A 97 -1.85 -30.56 -7.99
CA ASN A 97 -2.93 -31.54 -8.16
C ASN A 97 -3.80 -31.75 -6.89
N GLY A 98 -4.13 -30.64 -6.20
CA GLY A 98 -4.91 -30.63 -4.97
C GLY A 98 -4.18 -31.02 -3.68
N ALA A 99 -2.88 -31.29 -3.74
CA ALA A 99 -2.02 -31.35 -2.57
C ALA A 99 -1.44 -29.96 -2.26
N PHE A 100 -1.29 -29.68 -0.97
CA PHE A 100 -0.71 -28.45 -0.43
C PHE A 100 0.53 -28.79 0.41
N LEU A 101 1.61 -28.05 0.19
CA LEU A 101 2.82 -28.09 1.01
C LEU A 101 3.16 -26.68 1.46
N SER A 102 3.52 -26.51 2.74
CA SER A 102 3.91 -25.21 3.29
C SER A 102 5.13 -25.32 4.20
N GLY A 103 5.99 -24.30 4.15
CA GLY A 103 7.22 -24.25 4.92
C GLY A 103 8.35 -25.14 4.37
N LYS A 104 9.59 -24.77 4.73
CA LYS A 104 10.80 -25.41 4.17
C LYS A 104 10.87 -26.93 4.38
N SER A 105 10.56 -27.42 5.58
CA SER A 105 10.73 -28.83 5.95
C SER A 105 9.77 -29.74 5.19
N ASP A 106 8.53 -29.31 5.04
CA ASP A 106 7.50 -30.11 4.38
C ASP A 106 7.80 -30.22 2.88
N ILE A 107 8.16 -29.10 2.26
CA ILE A 107 8.59 -29.03 0.87
C ILE A 107 9.81 -29.92 0.64
N GLN A 108 10.86 -29.80 1.46
CA GLN A 108 12.09 -30.58 1.27
C GLN A 108 11.85 -32.10 1.31
N ASN A 109 10.91 -32.56 2.14
CA ASN A 109 10.68 -33.98 2.35
C ASN A 109 9.68 -34.60 1.37
N HIS A 110 8.70 -33.82 0.89
CA HIS A 110 7.53 -34.38 0.19
C HIS A 110 7.35 -33.87 -1.25
N ILE A 111 8.06 -32.83 -1.69
CA ILE A 111 7.84 -32.21 -3.01
C ILE A 111 8.06 -33.19 -4.17
N PHE A 112 9.17 -33.94 -4.15
CA PHE A 112 9.50 -34.89 -5.22
C PHE A 112 8.53 -36.07 -5.26
N THR A 113 8.15 -36.60 -4.10
CA THR A 113 7.17 -37.68 -4.02
C THR A 113 5.80 -37.26 -4.53
N LEU A 114 5.39 -36.01 -4.28
CA LEU A 114 4.13 -35.48 -4.80
C LEU A 114 4.18 -35.26 -6.31
N ILE A 115 5.28 -34.74 -6.84
CA ILE A 115 5.46 -34.60 -8.29
C ILE A 115 5.40 -35.96 -8.98
N ASP A 116 6.13 -36.96 -8.45
CA ASP A 116 6.11 -38.32 -8.98
C ASP A 116 4.69 -38.91 -8.97
N SER A 117 3.94 -38.71 -7.87
CA SER A 117 2.56 -39.17 -7.76
C SER A 117 1.60 -38.45 -8.72
N ALA A 118 1.80 -37.15 -8.94
CA ALA A 118 0.98 -36.34 -9.83
C ALA A 118 1.21 -36.71 -11.30
N LEU A 119 2.46 -36.99 -11.68
CA LEU A 119 2.80 -37.50 -13.00
C LEU A 119 2.27 -38.91 -13.24
N ALA A 120 2.28 -39.77 -12.22
CA ALA A 120 1.79 -41.15 -12.33
C ALA A 120 0.25 -41.26 -12.40
N ALA A 121 -0.47 -40.27 -11.89
CA ALA A 121 -1.93 -40.29 -11.86
C ALA A 121 -2.57 -40.08 -13.26
N ASP A 122 -1.82 -39.63 -14.27
CA ASP A 122 -2.26 -39.28 -15.64
C ASP A 122 -3.47 -38.31 -15.72
N THR A 123 -3.98 -37.87 -14.57
CA THR A 123 -4.95 -36.79 -14.41
C THR A 123 -4.17 -35.48 -14.47
N VAL A 124 -4.14 -34.88 -15.65
CA VAL A 124 -3.80 -33.47 -15.80
C VAL A 124 -4.99 -32.69 -15.24
N HIS A 125 -5.02 -32.50 -13.93
CA HIS A 125 -5.78 -31.39 -13.38
C HIS A 125 -5.00 -30.14 -13.77
N ALA A 126 -5.25 -29.65 -14.99
CA ALA A 126 -4.95 -28.27 -15.31
C ALA A 126 -5.66 -27.48 -14.22
N LEU A 127 -4.89 -26.88 -13.31
CA LEU A 127 -5.35 -25.80 -12.45
C LEU A 127 -5.61 -24.64 -13.40
N SER A 128 -6.67 -24.79 -14.22
CA SER A 128 -7.15 -23.77 -15.11
C SER A 128 -7.52 -22.64 -14.19
N GLU A 129 -6.92 -21.47 -14.42
CA GLU A 129 -7.51 -20.21 -14.00
C GLU A 129 -9.00 -20.27 -14.41
N ASN A 130 -9.87 -20.59 -13.46
CA ASN A 130 -11.29 -20.45 -13.68
C ASN A 130 -11.53 -18.93 -13.68
N ASP A 131 -11.64 -18.37 -14.87
CA ASP A 131 -11.82 -16.94 -15.17
C ASP A 131 -12.89 -16.26 -14.29
N ASN A 132 -13.91 -17.02 -13.89
CA ASN A 132 -14.99 -16.56 -13.00
C ASN A 132 -14.59 -16.36 -11.52
N THR A 133 -13.50 -17.01 -11.07
CA THR A 133 -13.00 -16.93 -9.69
C THR A 133 -11.99 -15.80 -9.56
N THR A 134 -11.09 -15.68 -10.53
CA THR A 134 -10.13 -14.56 -10.67
C THR A 134 -10.84 -13.22 -10.85
N ASP A 135 -11.96 -13.14 -11.57
CA ASP A 135 -12.74 -11.90 -11.69
C ASP A 135 -13.43 -11.46 -10.39
N LYS A 136 -13.94 -12.42 -9.61
CA LYS A 136 -14.53 -12.15 -8.28
C LYS A 136 -13.46 -11.77 -7.25
N ILE A 137 -12.29 -12.37 -7.33
CA ILE A 137 -11.15 -12.10 -6.46
C ILE A 137 -10.56 -10.71 -6.76
N GLY A 138 -10.33 -10.40 -8.04
CA GLY A 138 -9.84 -9.09 -8.45
C GLY A 138 -10.82 -7.95 -8.15
N THR A 139 -12.12 -8.23 -8.06
CA THR A 139 -13.11 -7.23 -7.63
C THR A 139 -13.08 -6.98 -6.12
N VAL A 140 -12.88 -8.00 -5.28
CA VAL A 140 -12.71 -7.82 -3.82
C VAL A 140 -11.40 -7.10 -3.49
N ALA A 141 -10.27 -7.49 -4.11
CA ALA A 141 -8.98 -6.83 -3.93
C ALA A 141 -9.02 -5.36 -4.34
N LYS A 142 -9.72 -5.04 -5.45
CA LYS A 142 -9.96 -3.65 -5.87
C LYS A 142 -10.83 -2.87 -4.89
N GLN A 143 -11.88 -3.47 -4.33
CA GLN A 143 -12.74 -2.81 -3.34
C GLN A 143 -11.99 -2.52 -2.04
N LEU A 144 -11.19 -3.47 -1.55
CA LEU A 144 -10.37 -3.27 -0.36
C LEU A 144 -9.30 -2.20 -0.60
N SER A 145 -8.69 -2.21 -1.77
CA SER A 145 -7.73 -1.19 -2.19
C SER A 145 -8.37 0.20 -2.28
N LEU A 146 -9.56 0.30 -2.86
CA LEU A 146 -10.34 1.55 -2.91
C LEU A 146 -10.68 2.06 -1.52
N ALA A 147 -11.15 1.17 -0.62
CA ALA A 147 -11.43 1.53 0.76
C ALA A 147 -10.17 2.07 1.45
N ALA A 148 -9.03 1.40 1.29
CA ALA A 148 -7.75 1.83 1.84
C ALA A 148 -7.28 3.19 1.29
N ILE A 149 -7.48 3.47 0.01
CA ILE A 149 -7.14 4.76 -0.62
C ILE A 149 -7.96 5.90 -0.01
N VAL A 150 -9.28 5.70 0.10
CA VAL A 150 -10.20 6.70 0.64
C VAL A 150 -9.96 6.92 2.14
N SER A 151 -9.93 5.83 2.91
CA SER A 151 -9.71 5.91 4.35
C SER A 151 -8.31 6.44 4.67
N GLY A 152 -7.30 6.02 3.92
CA GLY A 152 -5.93 6.47 4.06
C GLY A 152 -5.78 7.96 3.83
N GLY A 153 -6.35 8.47 2.72
CA GLY A 153 -6.35 9.92 2.45
C GLY A 153 -7.02 10.71 3.56
N LEU A 154 -8.20 10.27 4.01
CA LEU A 154 -8.94 10.94 5.08
C LEU A 154 -8.19 10.94 6.42
N LEU A 155 -7.58 9.81 6.79
CA LEU A 155 -6.79 9.65 8.01
C LEU A 155 -5.54 10.53 7.96
N ASP A 156 -4.87 10.57 6.81
CA ASP A 156 -3.69 11.40 6.60
C ASP A 156 -4.03 12.90 6.67
N GLY A 157 -5.18 13.31 6.13
CA GLY A 157 -5.66 14.70 6.24
C GLY A 157 -6.04 15.16 7.66
N ILE A 158 -6.33 14.23 8.56
CA ILE A 158 -6.65 14.50 9.99
C ILE A 158 -5.39 14.38 10.87
N ASN A 159 -4.21 14.20 10.26
CA ASN A 159 -2.97 14.05 10.98
C ASN A 159 -2.69 15.29 11.87
N PRO A 160 -2.26 15.07 13.13
CA PRO A 160 -1.88 16.15 14.06
C PRO A 160 -0.90 17.19 13.50
N CYS A 161 0.01 16.75 12.63
CA CYS A 161 0.99 17.62 12.01
C CYS A 161 0.30 18.62 11.09
N VAL A 162 -0.60 18.17 10.19
CA VAL A 162 -1.48 19.04 9.40
C VAL A 162 -2.20 20.03 10.31
N PHE A 163 -2.90 19.52 11.33
CA PHE A 163 -3.79 20.34 12.15
C PHE A 163 -3.04 21.47 12.85
N THR A 164 -1.84 21.18 13.36
CA THR A 164 -0.98 22.17 14.00
C THR A 164 -0.58 23.27 13.02
N VAL A 165 -0.10 22.90 11.82
CA VAL A 165 0.34 23.88 10.83
C VAL A 165 -0.80 24.76 10.32
N VAL A 166 -1.99 24.18 10.15
CA VAL A 166 -3.20 24.90 9.78
C VAL A 166 -3.53 25.96 10.83
N LEU A 167 -3.54 25.60 12.11
CA LEU A 167 -3.77 26.56 13.20
C LEU A 167 -2.73 27.69 13.22
N PHE A 168 -1.46 27.38 12.94
CA PHE A 168 -0.41 28.38 12.80
C PHE A 168 -0.68 29.35 11.66
N PHE A 169 -1.04 28.82 10.50
CA PHE A 169 -1.34 29.61 9.31
C PHE A 169 -2.56 30.51 9.52
N ILE A 170 -3.61 29.99 10.17
CA ILE A 170 -4.80 30.79 10.53
C ILE A 170 -4.45 31.88 11.53
N SER A 171 -3.66 31.57 12.56
CA SER A 171 -3.22 32.57 13.55
C SER A 171 -2.41 33.69 12.90
N TYR A 172 -1.60 33.34 11.89
CA TYR A 172 -0.86 34.29 11.06
C TYR A 172 -1.79 35.19 10.23
N LEU A 173 -2.78 34.62 9.53
CA LEU A 173 -3.76 35.39 8.76
C LEU A 173 -4.61 36.31 9.64
N ALA A 174 -5.00 35.84 10.83
CA ALA A 174 -5.74 36.64 11.80
C ALA A 174 -4.91 37.83 12.31
N TYR A 175 -3.60 37.63 12.54
CA TYR A 175 -2.69 38.71 12.94
C TYR A 175 -2.55 39.81 11.87
N LEU A 176 -2.58 39.44 10.59
CA LEU A 176 -2.52 40.38 9.47
C LEU A 176 -3.77 41.25 9.29
N LYS A 177 -4.79 41.10 10.17
CA LYS A 177 -6.08 41.81 10.10
C LYS A 177 -6.71 41.75 8.70
N THR A 178 -6.52 40.62 8.01
CA THR A 178 -6.98 40.47 6.63
C THR A 178 -8.51 40.29 6.62
N ASP A 179 -9.19 40.87 5.64
CA ASP A 179 -10.63 40.69 5.47
C ASP A 179 -11.02 39.21 5.37
N ARG A 180 -12.19 38.84 5.89
CA ARG A 180 -12.67 37.44 5.92
C ARG A 180 -12.64 36.77 4.54
N GLN A 181 -12.88 37.51 3.46
CA GLN A 181 -12.80 37.01 2.09
C GLN A 181 -11.36 36.66 1.67
N ASN A 182 -10.40 37.51 2.02
CA ASN A 182 -8.99 37.28 1.71
C ASN A 182 -8.39 36.13 2.54
N ILE A 183 -8.92 35.87 3.73
CA ILE A 183 -8.57 34.67 4.52
C ILE A 183 -8.98 33.40 3.77
N LEU A 184 -10.19 33.37 3.20
CA LEU A 184 -10.69 32.22 2.45
C LEU A 184 -9.89 31.99 1.16
N ILE A 185 -9.61 33.06 0.41
CA ILE A 185 -8.78 33.00 -0.81
C ILE A 185 -7.37 32.51 -0.47
N SER A 186 -6.74 33.06 0.58
CA SER A 186 -5.42 32.62 1.03
C SER A 186 -5.42 31.16 1.48
N GLY A 187 -6.48 30.71 2.16
CA GLY A 187 -6.68 29.31 2.53
C GLY A 187 -6.82 28.38 1.33
N LEU A 188 -7.57 28.79 0.30
CA LEU A 188 -7.71 28.01 -0.93
C LEU A 188 -6.38 27.87 -1.69
N PHE A 189 -5.58 28.94 -1.76
CA PHE A 189 -4.24 28.88 -2.34
C PHE A 189 -3.28 28.03 -1.50
N PHE A 190 -3.37 28.10 -0.17
CA PHE A 190 -2.61 27.22 0.72
C PHE A 190 -2.95 25.74 0.46
N ILE A 191 -4.24 25.41 0.41
CA ILE A 191 -4.74 24.06 0.08
C ILE A 191 -4.24 23.62 -1.30
N GLY A 192 -4.32 24.49 -2.31
CA GLY A 192 -3.82 24.20 -3.65
C GLY A 192 -2.32 23.93 -3.67
N GLY A 193 -1.55 24.63 -2.84
CA GLY A 193 -0.12 24.40 -2.64
C GLY A 193 0.15 23.03 -2.04
N CYS A 194 -0.59 22.64 -1.00
CA CYS A 194 -0.52 21.32 -0.41
C CYS A 194 -0.87 20.20 -1.40
N PHE A 195 -1.98 20.36 -2.13
CA PHE A 195 -2.40 19.42 -3.18
C PHE A 195 -1.31 19.19 -4.21
N THR A 196 -0.80 20.29 -4.75
CA THR A 196 0.16 20.25 -5.86
C THR A 196 1.46 19.61 -5.40
N ALA A 197 1.95 19.96 -4.20
CA ALA A 197 3.16 19.39 -3.65
C ALA A 197 3.02 17.88 -3.39
N TYR A 198 1.95 17.43 -2.72
CA TYR A 198 1.75 16.01 -2.45
C TYR A 198 1.48 15.20 -3.70
N TYR A 199 0.68 15.72 -4.64
CA TYR A 199 0.43 15.03 -5.90
C TYR A 199 1.72 14.88 -6.73
N LEU A 200 2.54 15.93 -6.86
CA LEU A 200 3.84 15.84 -7.55
C LEU A 200 4.81 14.90 -6.84
N LEU A 201 4.86 14.95 -5.50
CA LEU A 201 5.68 14.05 -4.70
C LEU A 201 5.24 12.60 -4.92
N GLY A 202 3.93 12.34 -4.90
CA GLY A 202 3.35 11.04 -5.17
C GLY A 202 3.61 10.52 -6.57
N LEU A 203 3.55 11.37 -7.60
CA LEU A 203 3.93 10.99 -8.97
C LEU A 203 5.40 10.58 -9.03
N GLY A 204 6.29 11.35 -8.39
CA GLY A 204 7.69 10.98 -8.28
C GLY A 204 7.86 9.63 -7.58
N LEU A 205 7.27 9.47 -6.40
CA LEU A 205 7.30 8.21 -5.66
C LEU A 205 6.75 7.03 -6.48
N TYR A 206 5.62 7.21 -7.16
CA TYR A 206 4.99 6.19 -8.00
C TYR A 206 5.87 5.72 -9.16
N GLU A 207 6.78 6.54 -9.69
CA GLU A 207 7.76 6.08 -10.69
C GLU A 207 8.99 5.44 -10.02
N PHE A 208 9.46 5.99 -8.90
CA PHE A 208 10.72 5.58 -8.28
C PHE A 208 10.62 4.35 -7.36
N LEU A 209 9.46 4.07 -6.76
CA LEU A 209 9.32 2.97 -5.80
C LEU A 209 9.48 1.58 -6.43
N GLY A 210 9.14 1.41 -7.71
CA GLY A 210 9.35 0.13 -8.43
C GLY A 210 10.83 -0.26 -8.53
N ILE A 211 11.72 0.72 -8.58
CA ILE A 211 13.18 0.51 -8.62
C ILE A 211 13.73 0.19 -7.23
N LEU A 212 13.18 0.81 -6.18
CA LEU A 212 13.61 0.58 -4.79
C LEU A 212 13.22 -0.82 -4.27
N SER A 213 12.11 -1.38 -4.75
CA SER A 213 11.66 -2.75 -4.39
C SER A 213 12.70 -3.82 -4.72
N TYR A 214 13.51 -3.61 -5.77
CA TYR A 214 14.52 -4.58 -6.21
C TYR A 214 15.76 -4.65 -5.31
N MET A 215 15.99 -3.66 -4.45
CA MET A 215 17.16 -3.60 -3.57
C MET A 215 16.79 -3.88 -2.11
N LYS A 216 16.84 -5.16 -1.70
CA LYS A 216 16.56 -5.64 -0.32
C LYS A 216 17.21 -4.75 0.78
N THR A 217 18.42 -4.24 0.55
CA THR A 217 19.14 -3.37 1.49
C THR A 217 18.48 -2.00 1.68
N ILE A 218 18.06 -1.35 0.60
CA ILE A 218 17.47 0.00 0.66
C ILE A 218 16.11 -0.06 1.35
N ARG A 219 15.30 -1.08 1.04
CA ARG A 219 14.00 -1.29 1.68
C ARG A 219 14.15 -1.45 3.20
N ARG A 220 15.10 -2.29 3.64
CA ARG A 220 15.41 -2.49 5.08
C ARG A 220 15.84 -1.20 5.78
N VAL A 221 16.67 -0.38 5.13
CA VAL A 221 17.10 0.92 5.69
C VAL A 221 15.91 1.87 5.85
N ILE A 222 15.07 2.00 4.82
CA ILE A 222 13.88 2.85 4.87
C ILE A 222 12.94 2.39 6.00
N THR A 223 12.69 1.09 6.12
CA THR A 223 11.86 0.54 7.19
C THR A 223 12.42 0.85 8.58
N VAL A 224 13.72 0.64 8.82
CA VAL A 224 14.34 0.94 10.11
C VAL A 224 14.27 2.44 10.45
N VAL A 225 14.46 3.32 9.45
CA VAL A 225 14.34 4.77 9.63
C VAL A 225 12.90 5.18 9.95
N ILE A 226 11.91 4.59 9.29
CA ILE A 226 10.48 4.83 9.56
C ILE A 226 10.13 4.37 10.99
N ILE A 227 10.46 3.13 11.36
CA ILE A 227 10.20 2.60 12.71
C ILE A 227 10.88 3.47 13.78
N GLY A 228 12.15 3.85 13.56
CA GLY A 228 12.90 4.68 14.49
C GLY A 228 12.30 6.08 14.66
N SER A 229 11.90 6.73 13.57
CA SER A 229 11.29 8.06 13.60
C SER A 229 9.87 8.05 14.20
N VAL A 230 9.05 7.04 13.89
CA VAL A 230 7.72 6.82 14.48
C VAL A 230 7.82 6.54 15.97
N GLY A 231 8.70 5.61 16.37
CA GLY A 231 8.92 5.27 17.77
C GLY A 231 9.34 6.50 18.57
N LEU A 232 10.27 7.30 18.03
CA LEU A 232 10.69 8.55 18.65
C LEU A 232 9.54 9.56 18.77
N LEU A 233 8.77 9.79 17.69
CA LEU A 233 7.62 10.69 17.70
C LEU A 233 6.52 10.23 18.68
N SER A 234 6.26 8.93 18.76
CA SER A 234 5.31 8.34 19.71
C SER A 234 5.75 8.58 21.16
N ILE A 235 7.02 8.29 21.49
CA ILE A 235 7.59 8.55 22.82
C ILE A 235 7.52 10.05 23.17
N LEU A 236 7.83 10.93 22.22
CA LEU A 236 7.76 12.38 22.43
C LEU A 236 6.31 12.85 22.70
N ASN A 237 5.33 12.33 21.96
CA ASN A 237 3.91 12.65 22.18
C ASN A 237 3.40 12.15 23.53
N PHE A 238 3.74 10.92 23.94
CA PHE A 238 3.40 10.40 25.27
C PHE A 238 4.05 11.21 26.39
N ARG A 239 5.33 11.57 26.25
CA ARG A 239 6.02 12.43 27.22
C ARG A 239 5.34 13.79 27.35
N ASP A 240 4.97 14.39 26.22
CA ASP A 240 4.29 15.67 26.20
C ASP A 240 2.86 15.61 26.77
N ALA A 241 2.12 14.52 26.54
CA ALA A 241 0.81 14.28 27.16
C ALA A 241 0.92 14.17 28.69
N TYR A 242 1.94 13.45 29.17
CA TYR A 242 2.23 13.31 30.60
C TYR A 242 2.65 14.64 31.26
N LEU A 243 3.44 15.47 30.56
CA LEU A 243 3.83 16.80 31.03
C LEU A 243 2.63 17.77 31.12
N VAL A 244 1.69 17.68 30.18
CA VAL A 244 0.42 18.43 30.20
C VAL A 244 -0.45 18.00 31.38
N TYR A 245 -0.58 16.70 31.63
CA TYR A 245 -1.33 16.17 32.78
C TYR A 245 -0.80 16.67 34.13
N ARG A 246 0.54 16.82 34.26
CA ARG A 246 1.17 17.36 35.48
C ARG A 246 1.20 18.89 35.57
N GLY A 247 0.52 19.61 34.66
CA GLY A 247 0.49 21.08 34.68
C GLY A 247 1.85 21.75 34.43
N ARG A 248 2.85 21.02 33.91
CA ARG A 248 4.19 21.55 33.63
C ARG A 248 4.22 22.23 32.25
N LYS A 249 5.06 23.25 32.11
CA LYS A 249 5.26 23.93 30.81
C LYS A 249 5.80 22.92 29.79
N MET A 250 5.04 22.68 28.73
CA MET A 250 5.50 21.94 27.55
C MET A 250 6.75 22.62 26.98
N ARG A 251 7.75 21.84 26.54
CA ARG A 251 8.88 22.38 25.74
C ARG A 251 8.44 22.78 24.33
N LEU A 252 7.36 22.16 23.83
CA LEU A 252 6.57 22.62 22.68
C LEU A 252 5.44 23.59 23.10
N LYS A 253 5.71 24.45 24.09
CA LYS A 253 5.02 25.74 24.11
C LYS A 253 5.76 26.60 23.11
N LEU A 254 5.04 26.95 22.07
CA LEU A 254 5.37 28.07 21.22
C LEU A 254 5.54 29.30 22.13
N ASP A 255 6.79 29.61 22.48
CA ASP A 255 7.11 30.78 23.25
C ASP A 255 6.76 31.99 22.38
N THR A 256 5.72 32.70 22.80
CA THR A 256 5.20 33.91 22.19
C THR A 256 6.28 34.96 21.91
N SER A 257 7.41 34.91 22.62
CA SER A 257 8.56 35.81 22.42
C SER A 257 9.40 35.47 21.18
N GLN A 258 9.50 34.19 20.78
CA GLN A 258 10.22 33.78 19.56
C GLN A 258 9.39 33.97 18.28
N ILE A 259 8.06 33.85 18.39
CA ILE A 259 7.10 34.22 17.34
C ILE A 259 7.26 35.69 16.94
N GLN A 260 7.43 36.59 17.92
CA GLN A 260 7.54 38.03 17.69
C GLN A 260 8.81 38.44 16.92
N LYS A 261 9.89 37.67 17.02
CA LYS A 261 11.12 37.92 16.23
C LYS A 261 10.94 37.50 14.76
N MET A 262 10.23 36.41 14.50
CA MET A 262 9.78 36.05 13.13
C MET A 262 8.79 37.07 12.56
N HIS A 263 7.94 37.67 13.40
CA HIS A 263 7.00 38.73 12.99
C HIS A 263 7.68 39.99 12.46
N GLY A 264 8.92 40.29 12.90
CA GLY A 264 9.70 41.42 12.36
C GLY A 264 10.14 41.22 10.92
N ILE A 265 10.44 39.99 10.51
CA ILE A 265 10.83 39.63 9.13
C ILE A 265 9.58 39.64 8.23
N ILE A 266 8.46 39.13 8.74
CA ILE A 266 7.15 39.12 8.07
C ILE A 266 6.65 40.55 7.79
N LYS A 267 6.85 41.49 8.72
CA LYS A 267 6.44 42.90 8.54
C LYS A 267 7.15 43.58 7.35
N LYS A 268 8.33 43.09 6.96
CA LYS A 268 9.11 43.60 5.81
C LYS A 268 8.66 43.00 4.47
N PHE A 269 8.00 41.84 4.48
CA PHE A 269 7.47 41.14 3.29
C PHE A 269 5.96 41.33 3.07
N SER A 270 5.24 41.90 4.04
CA SER A 270 3.79 42.10 4.00
C SER A 270 3.38 43.30 3.15
N VAL A 271 3.34 43.12 1.84
CA VAL A 271 2.45 43.90 0.96
C VAL A 271 1.22 43.02 0.72
N GLN A 272 0.01 43.52 1.03
CA GLN A 272 -1.27 42.79 0.88
C GLN A 272 -1.43 42.12 -0.50
N LYS A 273 -0.72 42.61 -1.52
CA LYS A 273 -0.68 42.07 -2.88
C LYS A 273 -0.03 40.68 -3.01
N TYR A 274 0.88 40.29 -2.11
CA TYR A 274 1.59 39.00 -2.18
C TYR A 274 1.06 37.92 -1.22
N ALA A 275 0.06 38.23 -0.38
CA ALA A 275 -0.46 37.29 0.62
C ALA A 275 -0.99 35.98 -0.01
N VAL A 276 -1.67 36.09 -1.16
CA VAL A 276 -2.27 34.96 -1.88
C VAL A 276 -1.22 34.03 -2.51
N PRO A 277 -0.30 34.51 -3.39
CA PRO A 277 0.73 33.63 -3.95
C PRO A 277 1.71 33.09 -2.89
N LEU A 278 1.99 33.86 -1.84
CA LEU A 278 2.82 33.39 -0.73
C LEU A 278 2.16 32.23 0.03
N SER A 279 0.82 32.24 0.17
CA SER A 279 0.08 31.17 0.83
C SER A 279 0.24 29.83 0.11
N PHE A 280 0.26 29.84 -1.24
CA PHE A 280 0.53 28.63 -2.03
C PHE A 280 1.93 28.07 -1.77
N VAL A 281 2.95 28.94 -1.80
CA VAL A 281 4.34 28.52 -1.54
C VAL A 281 4.51 27.99 -0.11
N ILE A 282 3.88 28.64 0.87
CA ILE A 282 3.88 28.16 2.25
C ILE A 282 3.23 26.78 2.33
N GLY A 283 2.07 26.55 1.70
CA GLY A 283 1.42 25.24 1.66
C GLY A 283 2.30 24.15 1.05
N ALA A 284 2.96 24.45 -0.07
CA ALA A 284 3.88 23.52 -0.71
C ALA A 284 5.10 23.18 0.17
N LEU A 285 5.73 24.18 0.79
CA LEU A 285 6.88 23.98 1.69
C LEU A 285 6.49 23.19 2.95
N VAL A 286 5.33 23.51 3.53
CA VAL A 286 4.79 22.79 4.69
C VAL A 286 4.62 21.31 4.37
N SER A 287 4.09 20.99 3.19
CA SER A 287 3.86 19.60 2.76
C SER A 287 5.16 18.79 2.70
N LEU A 288 6.28 19.41 2.31
CA LEU A 288 7.60 18.77 2.33
C LEU A 288 8.11 18.50 3.75
N ILE A 289 7.86 19.43 4.68
CA ILE A 289 8.23 19.26 6.09
C ILE A 289 7.36 18.18 6.76
N GLU A 290 6.13 18.02 6.28
CA GLU A 290 5.16 17.09 6.82
C GLU A 290 5.31 15.65 6.30
N PHE A 291 5.95 15.49 5.13
CA PHE A 291 6.20 14.20 4.50
C PHE A 291 6.71 13.07 5.42
N PRO A 292 7.59 13.29 6.41
CA PRO A 292 8.00 12.21 7.32
C PRO A 292 6.85 11.62 8.18
N CYS A 293 5.80 12.42 8.43
CA CYS A 293 4.63 11.99 9.21
C CYS A 293 3.58 11.36 8.29
N THR A 294 3.27 11.99 7.16
CA THR A 294 2.26 11.52 6.21
C THR A 294 2.76 10.38 5.32
N GLY A 295 4.06 10.38 5.01
CA GLY A 295 4.77 9.35 4.23
C GLY A 295 4.57 7.93 4.77
N GLN A 296 4.24 7.80 6.06
CA GLN A 296 3.93 6.52 6.71
C GLN A 296 2.66 5.88 6.17
N ILE A 297 1.63 6.69 5.89
CA ILE A 297 0.37 6.25 5.29
C ILE A 297 0.47 6.32 3.76
N TYR A 298 1.15 7.35 3.26
CA TYR A 298 1.22 7.66 1.84
C TYR A 298 2.01 6.62 1.04
N VAL A 299 3.18 6.18 1.52
CA VAL A 299 4.04 5.24 0.79
C VAL A 299 3.40 3.84 0.66
N PRO A 300 2.85 3.21 1.72
CA PRO A 300 2.16 1.92 1.57
C PRO A 300 0.97 1.96 0.62
N ILE A 301 0.24 3.08 0.57
CA ILE A 301 -0.89 3.24 -0.36
C ILE A 301 -0.41 3.35 -1.81
N ILE A 302 0.70 4.05 -2.06
CA ILE A 302 1.31 4.10 -3.40
C ILE A 302 1.72 2.69 -3.87
N LEU A 303 2.33 1.88 -3.00
CA LEU A 303 2.68 0.49 -3.31
C LEU A 303 1.45 -0.37 -3.62
N LEU A 304 0.40 -0.24 -2.80
CA LEU A 304 -0.87 -0.93 -3.03
C LEU A 304 -1.52 -0.54 -4.37
N ILE A 305 -1.44 0.74 -4.75
CA ILE A 305 -1.92 1.22 -6.05
C ILE A 305 -1.09 0.63 -7.20
N GLN A 306 0.25 0.60 -7.09
CA GLN A 306 1.12 0.05 -8.13
C GLN A 306 0.84 -1.43 -8.40
N ASN A 307 0.64 -2.21 -7.34
CA ASN A 307 0.49 -3.67 -7.46
C ASN A 307 -0.89 -4.07 -7.99
N ASN A 308 -1.96 -3.35 -7.63
CA ASN A 308 -3.33 -3.81 -7.85
C ASN A 308 -4.11 -3.01 -8.92
N MET A 309 -3.59 -1.85 -9.36
CA MET A 309 -4.36 -0.91 -10.19
C MET A 309 -3.63 -0.49 -11.47
N LYS A 310 -4.19 -0.88 -12.63
CA LYS A 310 -3.70 -0.49 -13.98
C LYS A 310 -3.79 1.03 -14.29
N SER A 311 -4.25 1.86 -13.36
CA SER A 311 -4.43 3.31 -13.55
C SER A 311 -4.06 4.09 -12.30
N GLY A 312 -2.84 3.85 -11.80
CA GLY A 312 -2.41 4.35 -10.50
C GLY A 312 -2.46 5.87 -10.34
N TYR A 313 -2.23 6.64 -11.40
CA TYR A 313 -2.28 8.10 -11.37
C TYR A 313 -3.66 8.66 -10.94
N TRP A 314 -4.76 8.04 -11.38
CA TRP A 314 -6.12 8.46 -11.00
C TRP A 314 -6.44 8.13 -9.54
N TYR A 315 -5.96 6.98 -9.05
CA TYR A 315 -6.10 6.61 -7.65
C TYR A 315 -5.24 7.48 -6.73
N LEU A 316 -4.05 7.89 -7.18
CA LEU A 316 -3.22 8.87 -6.50
C LEU A 316 -3.91 10.24 -6.41
N LEU A 317 -4.59 10.65 -7.48
CA LEU A 317 -5.40 11.87 -7.50
C LEU A 317 -6.55 11.76 -6.48
N LEU A 318 -7.25 10.63 -6.47
CA LEU A 318 -8.36 10.36 -5.54
C LEU A 318 -7.88 10.43 -4.08
N TYR A 319 -6.75 9.79 -3.77
CA TYR A 319 -6.12 9.89 -2.45
C TYR A 319 -5.92 11.35 -2.03
N ASN A 320 -5.29 12.15 -2.90
CA ASN A 320 -4.97 13.55 -2.63
C ASN A 320 -6.21 14.43 -2.44
N ILE A 321 -7.33 14.09 -3.11
CA ILE A 321 -8.61 14.77 -2.89
C ILE A 321 -9.13 14.49 -1.47
N PHE A 322 -9.11 13.22 -1.03
CA PHE A 322 -9.54 12.86 0.32
C PHE A 322 -8.60 13.38 1.41
N PHE A 323 -7.31 13.50 1.13
CA PHE A 323 -6.32 14.15 2.01
C PHE A 323 -6.66 15.61 2.30
N ILE A 324 -7.17 16.35 1.32
CA ILE A 324 -7.47 17.78 1.45
C ILE A 324 -8.84 18.07 2.03
N LEU A 325 -9.77 17.12 1.92
CA LEU A 325 -11.15 17.33 2.36
C LEU A 325 -11.24 17.72 3.85
N PRO A 326 -10.53 17.06 4.79
CA PRO A 326 -10.47 17.51 6.19
C PRO A 326 -9.94 18.93 6.34
N LEU A 327 -8.87 19.26 5.61
CA LEU A 327 -8.24 20.58 5.62
C LEU A 327 -9.21 21.68 5.17
N ALA A 328 -9.90 21.46 4.04
CA ALA A 328 -10.93 22.36 3.54
C ALA A 328 -12.08 22.52 4.57
N GLY A 329 -12.49 21.43 5.22
CA GLY A 329 -13.46 21.43 6.30
C GLY A 329 -13.08 22.36 7.46
N VAL A 330 -11.81 22.32 7.90
CA VAL A 330 -11.32 23.22 8.97
C VAL A 330 -11.45 24.69 8.57
N PHE A 331 -11.05 25.06 7.35
CA PHE A 331 -11.20 26.44 6.87
C PHE A 331 -12.67 26.87 6.77
N CYS A 332 -13.58 25.99 6.33
CA CYS A 332 -15.01 26.28 6.29
C CYS A 332 -15.61 26.54 7.68
N VAL A 333 -15.26 25.71 8.67
CA VAL A 333 -15.76 25.87 10.06
C VAL A 333 -15.27 27.17 10.69
N ILE A 334 -14.02 27.56 10.43
CA ILE A 334 -13.46 28.82 10.93
C ILE A 334 -14.10 30.03 10.25
N TYR A 335 -14.37 29.94 8.95
CA TYR A 335 -15.12 30.96 8.23
C TYR A 335 -16.54 31.16 8.80
N ALA A 336 -17.19 30.07 9.21
CA ALA A 336 -18.49 30.11 9.88
C ALA A 336 -18.44 30.77 11.28
N GLY A 337 -17.26 31.12 11.80
CA GLY A 337 -17.08 31.80 13.08
C GLY A 337 -17.10 30.87 14.29
N LEU A 338 -17.01 29.56 14.08
CA LEU A 338 -16.90 28.57 15.16
C LEU A 338 -15.45 28.54 15.67
N ASP A 339 -15.28 28.81 16.96
CA ASP A 339 -13.98 29.00 17.60
C ASP A 339 -13.36 27.63 17.99
N ILE A 340 -12.96 26.82 16.99
CA ILE A 340 -12.37 25.48 17.16
C ILE A 340 -11.12 25.53 18.06
N SER A 341 -10.44 26.67 18.06
CA SER A 341 -9.27 26.97 18.89
C SER A 341 -9.54 26.73 20.39
N LYS A 342 -10.74 27.10 20.88
CA LYS A 342 -11.16 26.89 22.28
C LYS A 342 -11.47 25.43 22.58
N LEU A 343 -12.06 24.70 21.63
CA LEU A 343 -12.34 23.27 21.78
C LEU A 343 -11.05 22.45 21.85
N TYR A 344 -10.09 22.78 20.97
CA TYR A 344 -8.76 22.16 20.97
C TYR A 344 -7.97 22.50 22.23
N ALA A 345 -7.94 23.78 22.64
CA ALA A 345 -7.25 24.23 23.86
C ALA A 345 -7.82 23.60 25.14
N LYS A 346 -9.12 23.30 25.17
CA LYS A 346 -9.78 22.63 26.30
C LYS A 346 -9.45 21.12 26.37
N ASN A 347 -9.23 20.48 25.22
CA ASN A 347 -9.03 19.04 25.12
C ASN A 347 -7.62 18.63 24.66
N VAL A 348 -6.61 19.51 24.77
CA VAL A 348 -5.22 19.25 24.33
C VAL A 348 -4.68 17.92 24.87
N PHE A 349 -5.02 17.57 26.11
CA PHE A 349 -4.64 16.28 26.70
C PHE A 349 -5.25 15.10 25.95
N ALA A 350 -6.57 15.12 25.71
CA ALA A 350 -7.28 14.07 24.99
C ALA A 350 -6.82 13.96 23.54
N VAL A 351 -6.57 15.09 22.88
CA VAL A 351 -6.03 15.11 21.51
C VAL A 351 -4.65 14.46 21.48
N LYS A 352 -3.70 14.87 22.34
CA LYS A 352 -2.34 14.30 22.38
C LYS A 352 -2.35 12.80 22.71
N LEU A 353 -3.28 12.36 23.57
CA LEU A 353 -3.42 10.96 23.93
C LEU A 353 -3.99 10.12 22.78
N LEU A 354 -5.04 10.60 22.10
CA LEU A 354 -5.57 9.99 20.88
C LEU A 354 -4.51 9.90 19.78
N LEU A 355 -3.69 10.94 19.67
CA LEU A 355 -2.56 11.00 18.75
C LEU A 355 -1.50 9.92 19.02
N GLY A 356 -1.05 9.82 20.27
CA GLY A 356 -0.07 8.83 20.68
C GLY A 356 -0.61 7.42 20.49
N LEU A 357 -1.90 7.20 20.78
CA LEU A 357 -2.58 5.94 20.53
C LEU A 357 -2.64 5.62 19.03
N PHE A 358 -2.99 6.59 18.19
CA PHE A 358 -3.05 6.42 16.74
C PHE A 358 -1.69 5.99 16.17
N PHE A 359 -0.61 6.70 16.50
CA PHE A 359 0.74 6.32 16.06
C PHE A 359 1.19 4.96 16.60
N LEU A 360 0.79 4.60 17.83
CA LEU A 360 1.13 3.30 18.42
C LEU A 360 0.38 2.16 17.71
N VAL A 361 -0.93 2.31 17.46
CA VAL A 361 -1.71 1.34 16.71
C VAL A 361 -1.15 1.17 15.30
N PHE A 362 -0.81 2.27 14.62
CA PHE A 362 -0.20 2.23 13.29
C PHE A 362 1.14 1.50 13.29
N LEU A 363 2.00 1.78 14.29
CA LEU A 363 3.28 1.07 14.47
C LEU A 363 3.07 -0.44 14.69
N LEU A 364 2.11 -0.83 15.52
CA LEU A 364 1.80 -2.23 15.77
C LEU A 364 1.24 -2.93 14.52
N LEU A 365 0.36 -2.26 13.77
CA LEU A 365 -0.17 -2.77 12.51
C LEU A 365 0.95 -2.96 11.48
N TYR A 366 1.85 -1.98 11.36
CA TYR A 366 2.99 -2.05 10.46
C TYR A 366 3.94 -3.20 10.85
N LEU A 367 4.21 -3.37 12.14
CA LEU A 367 5.03 -4.50 12.64
C LEU A 367 4.35 -5.86 12.44
N ALA A 368 3.01 -5.93 12.44
CA ALA A 368 2.25 -7.15 12.20
C ALA A 368 2.13 -7.51 10.71
N LEU A 369 2.36 -6.53 9.82
CA LEU A 369 2.31 -6.69 8.36
C LEU A 369 3.69 -7.05 7.75
N GLN A 370 4.75 -7.08 8.56
CA GLN A 370 6.07 -7.62 8.20
C GLN A 370 6.21 -9.05 8.68
#